data_AF-A0A3D1FXZ6-F1
#
_entry.id   AF-A0A3D1FXZ6-F1
#
_cell.length_a   1.000
_cell.length_b   1.000
_cell.length_c   1.000
_cell.angle_alpha   90.00
_cell.angle_beta   90.00
_cell.angle_gamma   90.00
#
_symmetry.space_group_name_H-M   'P 1'
#
loop_
_entity.id
_entity.type
_entity.pdbx_description
1 polymer ?
#
loop_
_entity_poly.entity_id
_entity_poly.type
_entity_poly.pdbx_seq_one_letter_code
_entity_poly.pdbx_strand_id
1 'polypeptide(L)'
;MGVNNLSELFDEKYYRDLQGGILEAFGRIFSKDLKILVYPFQENETVKVLRKEDAEVHPRFRPIIDYLNFHNRIIDIEHIDEEIKNIFSRDVLRKIRSGEEGWESCLPQYVDRVIKEKELFGYTAD
;
A
#
# COMPACT_ATOMS: atom_id res chain seq x y z
N MET A 1 2.36 4.84 -0.70
CA MET A 1 2.06 3.38 -0.63
C MET A 1 2.15 2.94 0.83
N GLY A 2 1.43 1.90 1.27
CA GLY A 2 1.54 1.42 2.65
C GLY A 2 2.89 0.76 2.95
N VAL A 3 3.28 0.67 4.23
CA VAL A 3 4.50 -0.03 4.68
C VAL A 3 4.54 -1.49 4.23
N ASN A 4 3.38 -2.17 4.25
CA ASN A 4 3.24 -3.53 3.75
C ASN A 4 3.70 -3.68 2.28
N ASN A 5 3.39 -2.70 1.43
CA ASN A 5 3.80 -2.71 0.03
C ASN A 5 5.30 -2.42 -0.14
N LEU A 6 5.94 -1.75 0.82
CA LEU A 6 7.38 -1.48 0.78
C LEU A 6 8.18 -2.79 0.88
N SER A 7 7.77 -3.71 1.76
CA SER A 7 8.36 -5.06 1.84
C SER A 7 8.22 -5.84 0.53
N GLU A 8 7.08 -5.71 -0.15
CA GLU A 8 6.85 -6.38 -1.43
C GLU A 8 7.79 -5.90 -2.56
N LEU A 9 8.31 -4.66 -2.50
CA LEU A 9 9.31 -4.19 -3.47
C LEU A 9 10.60 -5.01 -3.44
N PHE A 10 10.85 -5.78 -2.38
CA PHE A 10 12.01 -6.63 -2.24
C PHE A 10 11.74 -8.10 -2.57
N ASP A 11 10.54 -8.43 -3.05
CA ASP A 11 10.20 -9.78 -3.48
C ASP A 11 10.77 -10.05 -4.88
N GLU A 12 11.67 -11.04 -4.96
CA GLU A 12 12.35 -11.43 -6.19
C GLU A 12 11.39 -11.86 -7.31
N LYS A 13 10.16 -12.30 -6.97
CA LYS A 13 9.17 -12.74 -7.97
C LYS A 13 8.83 -11.66 -8.99
N TYR A 14 8.92 -10.38 -8.61
CA TYR A 14 8.59 -9.24 -9.48
C TYR A 14 9.70 -8.88 -10.48
N TYR A 15 10.90 -9.48 -10.35
CA TYR A 15 12.08 -9.11 -11.14
C TYR A 15 12.66 -10.26 -11.95
N ARG A 16 11.93 -11.37 -12.11
CA ARG A 16 12.42 -12.57 -12.81
C ARG A 16 12.74 -12.34 -14.28
N ASP A 17 12.09 -11.37 -14.92
CA ASP A 17 12.28 -11.03 -16.33
C ASP A 17 13.42 -10.01 -16.56
N LEU A 18 14.06 -9.52 -15.48
CA LEU A 18 15.19 -8.61 -15.56
C LEU A 18 16.51 -9.38 -15.51
N GLN A 19 17.42 -9.06 -16.42
CA GLN A 19 18.71 -9.74 -16.52
C GLN A 19 19.55 -9.58 -15.24
N GLY A 20 19.51 -8.40 -14.61
CA GLY A 20 20.14 -8.14 -13.32
C GLY A 20 19.19 -8.28 -12.12
N GLY A 21 17.99 -8.84 -12.32
CA GLY A 21 17.00 -9.08 -11.28
C GLY A 21 16.65 -7.83 -10.47
N ILE A 22 16.49 -8.03 -9.16
CA ILE A 22 16.16 -6.98 -8.21
C ILE A 22 17.20 -5.84 -8.18
N LEU A 23 18.50 -6.15 -8.35
CA LEU A 23 19.55 -5.15 -8.34
C LEU A 23 19.49 -4.21 -9.54
N GLU A 24 19.08 -4.72 -10.72
CA GLU A 24 18.84 -3.88 -11.88
C GLU A 24 17.69 -2.89 -11.64
N ALA A 25 16.59 -3.37 -11.04
CA ALA A 25 15.45 -2.51 -10.70
C ALA A 25 15.84 -1.41 -9.72
N PHE A 26 16.54 -1.76 -8.64
CA PHE A 26 17.03 -0.77 -7.67
C PHE A 26 18.09 0.15 -8.27
N GLY A 27 18.95 -0.32 -9.18
CA GLY A 27 19.86 0.54 -9.95
C GLY A 27 19.13 1.64 -10.73
N ARG A 28 17.98 1.32 -11.32
CA ARG A 28 17.12 2.31 -12.00
C ARG A 28 16.47 3.28 -11.01
N ILE A 29 16.13 2.84 -9.80
CA ILE A 29 15.63 3.71 -8.73
C ILE A 29 16.73 4.66 -8.26
N PHE A 30 17.96 4.16 -8.06
CA PHE A 30 19.10 4.98 -7.61
C PHE A 30 19.51 6.04 -8.63
N SER A 31 19.47 5.72 -9.92
CA SER A 31 19.86 6.63 -10.99
C SER A 31 18.82 7.73 -11.27
N LYS A 32 17.58 7.57 -10.80
CA LYS A 32 16.52 8.57 -10.96
C LYS A 32 16.32 9.37 -9.67
N ASP A 33 15.81 10.60 -9.80
CA ASP A 33 15.35 11.36 -8.63
C ASP A 33 13.98 10.87 -8.15
N LEU A 34 13.92 9.62 -7.68
CA LEU A 34 12.72 9.01 -7.14
C LEU A 34 12.66 9.22 -5.62
N LYS A 35 11.47 9.53 -5.11
CA LYS A 35 11.12 9.48 -3.69
C LYS A 35 9.92 8.55 -3.48
N ILE A 36 10.04 7.65 -2.52
CA ILE A 36 8.99 6.73 -2.09
C ILE A 36 8.35 7.31 -0.84
N LEU A 37 7.07 7.67 -0.96
CA LEU A 37 6.26 8.13 0.16
C LEU A 37 5.50 6.94 0.76
N VAL A 38 5.81 6.66 2.02
CA VAL A 38 5.29 5.53 2.77
C VAL A 38 4.20 6.04 3.71
N TYR A 39 3.00 5.52 3.52
CA TYR A 39 1.89 5.74 4.44
C TYR A 39 2.02 4.75 5.60
N PRO A 40 2.04 5.23 6.85
CA PRO A 40 2.13 4.37 8.01
C PRO A 40 0.93 3.43 8.06
N PHE A 41 1.17 2.20 8.51
CA PHE A 41 0.14 1.17 8.56
C PHE A 41 -0.11 0.78 10.02
N GLN A 42 -1.38 0.63 10.39
CA GLN A 42 -1.79 0.17 11.70
C GLN A 42 -2.99 -0.76 11.50
N GLU A 43 -2.89 -2.00 11.96
CA GLU A 43 -3.96 -2.99 11.78
C GLU A 43 -5.16 -2.68 12.66
N ASN A 44 -4.93 -2.20 13.87
CA ASN A 44 -5.95 -1.78 14.83
C ASN A 44 -5.35 -0.82 15.87
N GLU A 45 -6.20 -0.16 16.66
CA GLU A 45 -5.79 0.87 17.64
C GLU A 45 -4.80 0.37 18.71
N THR A 46 -4.75 -0.94 18.98
CA THR A 46 -3.88 -1.51 20.02
C THR A 46 -2.52 -1.97 19.51
N VAL A 47 -2.37 -2.16 18.19
CA VAL A 47 -1.13 -2.58 17.54
C VAL A 47 -0.25 -1.36 17.22
N LYS A 48 1.07 -1.55 17.30
CA LYS A 48 2.08 -0.53 16.95
C LYS A 48 1.87 -0.02 15.51
N VAL A 49 1.95 1.28 15.32
CA VAL A 49 2.03 1.91 13.98
C VAL A 49 3.34 1.50 13.31
N LEU A 50 3.23 0.82 12.18
CA LEU A 50 4.37 0.45 11.35
C LEU A 50 4.76 1.64 10.47
N ARG A 51 6.07 1.86 10.35
CA ARG A 51 6.71 2.90 9.53
C ARG A 51 7.72 2.30 8.58
N LYS A 52 8.39 3.12 7.76
CA LYS A 52 9.44 2.67 6.83
C LYS A 52 10.53 1.83 7.50
N GLU A 53 10.84 2.09 8.79
CA GLU A 53 11.84 1.33 9.54
C GLU A 53 11.39 -0.09 9.88
N ASP A 54 10.08 -0.30 10.02
CA ASP A 54 9.46 -1.59 10.34
C ASP A 54 9.25 -2.46 9.09
N ALA A 55 9.63 -1.99 7.90
CA ALA A 55 9.53 -2.77 6.69
C ALA A 55 10.39 -4.04 6.78
N GLU A 56 9.73 -5.20 6.81
CA GLU A 56 10.40 -6.49 6.80
C GLU A 56 11.03 -6.73 5.43
N VAL A 57 12.35 -6.90 5.40
CA VAL A 57 13.10 -7.19 4.18
C VAL A 57 14.08 -8.33 4.45
N HIS A 58 14.29 -9.18 3.45
CA HIS A 58 15.26 -10.26 3.55
C HIS A 58 16.66 -9.67 3.87
N PRO A 59 17.46 -10.25 4.79
CA PRO A 59 18.74 -9.67 5.24
C PRO A 59 19.71 -9.26 4.11
N ARG A 60 19.72 -10.02 3.00
CA ARG A 60 20.50 -9.71 1.79
C ARG A 60 20.22 -8.32 1.18
N PHE A 61 19.01 -7.79 1.38
CA PHE A 61 18.58 -6.49 0.86
C PHE A 61 18.64 -5.38 1.93
N ARG A 62 19.07 -5.70 3.15
CA ARG A 62 19.21 -4.70 4.22
C ARG A 62 20.14 -3.54 3.83
N PRO A 63 21.29 -3.76 3.17
CA PRO A 63 22.13 -2.65 2.72
C PRO A 63 21.43 -1.70 1.72
N ILE A 64 20.51 -2.22 0.90
CA ILE A 64 19.76 -1.42 -0.09
C ILE A 64 18.76 -0.51 0.62
N ILE A 65 17.98 -1.04 1.57
CA ILE A 65 17.00 -0.22 2.30
C ILE A 65 17.70 0.82 3.17
N ASP A 66 18.82 0.46 3.81
CA ASP A 66 19.59 1.39 4.63
C ASP A 66 20.16 2.53 3.76
N TYR A 67 20.66 2.24 2.56
CA TYR A 67 21.09 3.26 1.60
C TYR A 67 19.94 4.20 1.20
N LEU A 68 18.77 3.65 0.84
CA LEU A 68 17.60 4.45 0.45
C LEU A 68 17.12 5.35 1.59
N ASN A 69 17.11 4.84 2.83
CA ASN A 69 16.77 5.61 4.01
C ASN A 69 17.80 6.72 4.29
N PHE A 70 19.09 6.40 4.24
CA PHE A 70 20.18 7.36 4.46
C PHE A 70 20.13 8.54 3.47
N HIS A 71 19.77 8.27 2.21
CA HIS A 71 19.64 9.28 1.16
C HIS A 71 18.26 9.94 1.09
N ASN A 72 17.39 9.75 2.08
CA ASN A 72 16.03 10.30 2.10
C ASN A 72 15.21 9.97 0.85
N ARG A 73 15.45 8.77 0.29
CA ARG A 73 14.68 8.24 -0.84
C ARG A 73 13.39 7.58 -0.39
N ILE A 74 13.29 7.19 0.88
CA ILE A 74 12.06 6.68 1.51
C ILE A 74 11.69 7.60 2.67
N ILE A 75 10.46 8.14 2.61
CA ILE A 75 9.96 9.14 3.54
C ILE A 75 8.60 8.68 4.06
N ASP A 76 8.43 8.69 5.39
CA ASP A 76 7.13 8.45 5.99
C ASP A 76 6.25 9.69 5.87
N ILE A 77 4.96 9.47 5.63
CA ILE A 77 3.94 10.50 5.73
C ILE A 77 3.60 10.67 7.22
N GLU A 78 3.81 11.88 7.75
CA GLU A 78 3.60 12.18 9.18
C GLU A 78 2.16 12.60 9.48
N HIS A 79 1.55 13.39 8.59
CA HIS A 79 0.19 13.88 8.74
C HIS A 79 -0.80 12.87 8.16
N ILE A 80 -1.32 12.03 9.05
CA ILE A 80 -2.31 11.00 8.75
C ILE A 80 -3.70 11.58 9.02
N ASP A 81 -4.62 11.33 8.11
CA ASP A 81 -6.03 11.54 8.38
C ASP A 81 -6.59 10.30 9.11
N GLU A 82 -6.88 10.46 10.39
CA GLU A 82 -7.37 9.39 11.26
C GLU A 82 -8.78 8.91 10.85
N GLU A 83 -9.56 9.75 10.15
CA GLU A 83 -10.92 9.38 9.71
C GLU A 83 -10.92 8.29 8.63
N ILE A 84 -9.89 8.27 7.79
CA ILE A 84 -9.76 7.30 6.68
C ILE A 84 -8.81 6.14 6.98
N LYS A 85 -8.15 6.16 8.14
CA LYS A 85 -7.07 5.22 8.49
C LYS A 85 -7.54 3.76 8.58
N ASN A 86 -8.78 3.54 8.98
CA ASN A 86 -9.36 2.21 9.21
C ASN A 86 -10.27 1.74 8.07
N ILE A 87 -10.14 2.32 6.87
CA ILE A 87 -10.91 1.90 5.69
C ILE A 87 -10.09 0.87 4.90
N PHE A 88 -10.52 -0.38 4.94
CA PHE A 88 -9.87 -1.48 4.20
C PHE A 88 -10.69 -1.92 2.99
N SER A 89 -10.07 -1.96 1.82
CA SER A 89 -10.75 -2.35 0.57
C SER A 89 -11.36 -3.76 0.64
N ARG A 90 -10.73 -4.69 1.39
CA ARG A 90 -11.27 -6.05 1.57
C ARG A 90 -12.60 -6.05 2.30
N ASP A 91 -12.75 -5.21 3.32
CA ASP A 91 -13.99 -5.08 4.07
C ASP A 91 -15.09 -4.43 3.23
N VAL A 92 -14.76 -3.34 2.52
CA VAL A 92 -15.70 -2.66 1.61
C VAL A 92 -16.19 -3.62 0.51
N LEU A 93 -15.28 -4.36 -0.14
CA LEU A 93 -15.64 -5.33 -1.18
C LEU A 93 -16.46 -6.50 -0.63
N ARG A 94 -16.20 -6.94 0.60
CA ARG A 94 -17.02 -7.96 1.27
C ARG A 94 -18.45 -7.45 1.46
N LYS A 95 -18.61 -6.23 2.01
CA LYS A 95 -19.90 -5.59 2.24
C LYS A 95 -20.71 -5.42 0.96
N ILE A 96 -20.07 -4.97 -0.12
CA ILE A 96 -20.72 -4.82 -1.44
C ILE A 96 -21.28 -6.16 -1.92
N ARG A 97 -20.50 -7.25 -1.84
CA ARG A 97 -20.90 -8.58 -2.31
C ARG A 97 -21.95 -9.25 -1.43
N SER A 98 -22.00 -8.90 -0.15
CA SER A 98 -22.98 -9.44 0.79
C SER A 98 -24.28 -8.63 0.83
N GLY A 99 -24.39 -7.53 0.08
CA GLY A 99 -25.53 -6.61 0.15
C GLY A 99 -25.64 -5.90 1.49
N GLU A 100 -24.56 -5.80 2.27
CA GLU A 100 -24.56 -5.08 3.54
C GLU A 100 -24.58 -3.58 3.28
N GLU A 101 -25.32 -2.79 4.07
CA GLU A 101 -25.34 -1.32 3.95
C GLU A 101 -24.16 -0.65 4.70
N GLY A 102 -23.89 0.62 4.37
CA GLY A 102 -22.96 1.46 5.13
C GLY A 102 -21.51 1.39 4.67
N TRP A 103 -21.22 0.71 3.55
CA TRP A 103 -19.91 0.81 2.87
C TRP A 103 -19.79 2.09 2.03
N GLU A 104 -20.90 2.76 1.73
CA GLU A 104 -20.94 3.98 0.92
C GLU A 104 -20.23 5.15 1.62
N SER A 105 -20.29 5.21 2.96
CA SER A 105 -19.57 6.23 3.74
C SER A 105 -18.06 6.04 3.75
N CYS A 106 -17.58 4.85 3.41
CA CYS A 106 -16.15 4.53 3.30
C CYS A 106 -15.56 4.96 1.95
N LEU A 107 -16.37 5.49 1.05
CA LEU A 107 -15.97 5.85 -0.31
C LEU A 107 -16.09 7.35 -0.52
N PRO A 108 -15.24 7.93 -1.40
CA PRO A 108 -15.45 9.29 -1.86
C PRO A 108 -16.84 9.45 -2.46
N GLN A 109 -17.40 10.65 -2.31
CA GLN A 109 -18.69 11.00 -2.90
C GLN A 109 -18.72 10.62 -4.38
N TYR A 110 -19.86 10.12 -4.87
CA TYR A 110 -20.11 9.68 -6.25
C TYR A 110 -19.61 8.26 -6.60
N VAL A 111 -18.60 7.73 -5.91
CA VAL A 111 -18.09 6.37 -6.21
C VAL A 111 -19.13 5.30 -5.92
N ASP A 112 -19.89 5.46 -4.83
CA ASP A 112 -21.02 4.61 -4.46
C ASP A 112 -22.08 4.51 -5.57
N ARG A 113 -22.42 5.64 -6.19
CA ARG A 113 -23.38 5.70 -7.30
C ARG A 113 -22.88 4.95 -8.52
N VAL A 114 -21.61 5.16 -8.90
CA VAL A 114 -21.02 4.46 -10.06
C VAL A 114 -20.98 2.95 -9.84
N ILE A 115 -20.70 2.50 -8.61
CA ILE A 115 -20.70 1.06 -8.28
C ILE A 115 -22.11 0.48 -8.43
N LYS A 116 -23.14 1.18 -7.93
CA LYS A 116 -24.54 0.76 -8.00
C LYS A 116 -25.08 0.77 -9.43
N GLU A 117 -24.86 1.86 -10.18
CA GLU A 117 -25.33 2.03 -11.55
C GLU A 117 -24.73 1.03 -12.54
N LYS A 118 -23.48 0.61 -12.31
CA LYS A 118 -22.74 -0.29 -13.20
C LYS A 118 -22.60 -1.72 -12.65
N GLU A 119 -23.26 -2.03 -11.53
CA GLU A 119 -23.22 -3.35 -10.89
C GLU A 119 -21.78 -3.87 -10.68
N LEU A 120 -20.88 -2.98 -10.24
CA LEU A 120 -19.46 -3.30 -10.13
C LEU A 120 -19.16 -4.13 -8.88
N PHE A 121 -18.04 -4.85 -8.91
CA PHE A 121 -17.47 -5.58 -7.78
C PHE A 121 -18.35 -6.69 -7.18
N GLY A 122 -19.39 -7.12 -7.91
CA GLY A 122 -20.37 -8.12 -7.47
C GLY A 122 -21.55 -7.52 -6.72
N TYR A 123 -21.82 -6.22 -6.89
CA TYR A 123 -23.05 -5.60 -6.44
C TYR A 123 -24.24 -6.16 -7.24
N THR A 124 -25.24 -6.68 -6.54
CA THR A 124 -26.52 -7.08 -7.13
C THR A 124 -27.56 -6.09 -6.67
N ALA A 125 -28.19 -5.39 -7.61
CA ALA A 125 -29.39 -4.61 -7.31
C ALA A 125 -30.53 -5.59 -7.02
N ASP A 126 -31.08 -5.54 -5.80
CA ASP A 126 -32.35 -6.19 -5.47
C ASP A 126 -33.53 -5.49 -6.18
#